data_AF-A0AAU8CB35-F1
#
_entry.id   AF-A0AAU8CB35-F1
#
_cell.length_a   1.000
_cell.length_b   1.000
_cell.length_c   1.000
_cell.angle_alpha   90.00
_cell.angle_beta   90.00
_cell.angle_gamma   90.00
#
_symmetry.space_group_name_H-M   'P 1'
#
loop_
_entity.id
_entity.type
_entity.pdbx_description
1 polymer ?
#
loop_
_entity_poly.entity_id
_entity_poly.type
_entity_poly.pdbx_seq_one_letter_code
_entity_poly.pdbx_strand_id
1 'polypeptide(L)' 'MDEALEVVELAADAGFEGALVWVFRLLGLVVALAGLGLWLLADFSLLWLPAALLAVGLLLAVVPDLLLSLVELAG' A
#
# COMPACT_ATOMS: atom_id res chain seq x y z
N MET A 1 -13.93 -4.22 26.59
CA MET A 1 -13.29 -3.09 25.89
C MET A 1 -11.79 -3.10 26.07
N ASP A 2 -11.27 -3.74 27.13
CA ASP A 2 -9.83 -3.99 27.35
C ASP A 2 -9.22 -4.97 26.32
N GLU A 3 -9.78 -6.19 26.17
CA GLU A 3 -9.14 -7.26 25.40
C GLU A 3 -8.79 -6.91 23.94
N ALA A 4 -9.63 -6.12 23.26
CA ALA A 4 -9.38 -5.76 21.86
C ALA A 4 -8.26 -4.73 21.73
N LEU A 5 -8.13 -3.83 22.71
CA LEU A 5 -7.01 -2.86 22.75
C LEU A 5 -5.72 -3.58 23.13
N GLU A 6 -5.77 -4.54 24.07
CA GLU A 6 -4.60 -5.34 24.46
C GLU A 6 -4.06 -6.18 23.29
N VAL A 7 -4.93 -6.73 22.44
CA VAL A 7 -4.51 -7.43 21.20
C VAL A 7 -3.89 -6.48 20.17
N VAL A 8 -4.41 -5.25 20.07
CA VAL A 8 -3.86 -4.23 19.17
C VAL A 8 -2.49 -3.76 19.65
N GLU A 9 -2.33 -3.50 20.95
CA GLU A 9 -1.04 -3.15 21.54
C GLU A 9 -0.01 -4.28 21.36
N LEU A 10 -0.42 -5.55 21.57
CA LEU A 10 0.45 -6.69 21.33
C LEU A 10 0.85 -6.84 19.85
N ALA A 11 -0.06 -6.51 18.92
CA ALA A 11 0.24 -6.52 17.49
C ALA A 11 1.18 -5.35 17.10
N ALA A 12 1.00 -4.18 17.70
CA ALA A 12 1.90 -3.05 17.53
C ALA A 12 3.31 -3.38 18.03
N ASP A 13 3.43 -3.94 19.25
CA ASP A 13 4.71 -4.39 19.83
C ASP A 13 5.38 -5.50 19.00
N ALA A 14 4.60 -6.33 18.31
CA ALA A 14 5.10 -7.36 17.40
C ALA A 14 5.59 -6.81 16.04
N GLY A 15 5.47 -5.49 15.78
CA GLY A 15 5.87 -4.86 14.53
C GLY A 15 4.93 -5.12 13.35
N PHE A 16 3.68 -5.51 13.64
CA PHE A 16 2.69 -5.86 12.61
C PHE A 16 2.32 -4.67 11.72
N GLU A 17 2.39 -3.45 12.25
CA GLU A 17 2.16 -2.20 11.52
C GLU A 17 3.17 -2.02 10.38
N GLY A 18 4.46 -2.19 10.65
CA GLY A 18 5.51 -2.15 9.65
C GLY A 18 5.42 -3.30 8.63
N ALA A 19 5.04 -4.49 9.08
CA ALA A 19 4.83 -5.65 8.20
C ALA A 19 3.67 -5.41 7.22
N LEU A 20 2.55 -4.86 7.70
CA LEU A 20 1.40 -4.51 6.85
C LEU A 20 1.76 -3.46 5.81
N VAL A 21 2.46 -2.38 6.20
CA VAL A 21 2.95 -1.37 5.23
C VAL A 21 3.86 -2.00 4.18
N TRP A 22 4.74 -2.91 4.59
CA TRP A 22 5.60 -3.62 3.65
C TRP A 22 4.81 -4.47 2.65
N VAL A 23 3.76 -5.18 3.10
CA VAL A 23 2.87 -5.96 2.24
C VAL A 23 2.13 -5.06 1.25
N PHE A 24 1.55 -3.96 1.71
CA PHE A 24 0.90 -2.98 0.84
C PHE A 24 1.88 -2.38 -0.18
N ARG A 25 3.12 -2.14 0.23
CA ARG A 25 4.19 -1.66 -0.66
C ARG A 25 4.54 -2.65 -1.75
N LEU A 26 4.66 -3.92 -1.41
CA LEU A 26 4.94 -4.97 -2.38
C LEU A 26 3.78 -5.15 -3.36
N LEU A 27 2.54 -5.17 -2.86
CA LEU A 27 1.33 -5.21 -3.70
C LEU A 27 1.25 -4.00 -4.62
N GLY A 28 1.46 -2.79 -4.09
CA GLY A 28 1.47 -1.56 -4.85
C GLY A 28 2.51 -1.57 -5.96
N LEU A 29 3.72 -2.06 -5.69
CA LEU A 29 4.77 -2.23 -6.68
C LEU A 29 4.35 -3.21 -7.80
N VAL A 30 3.80 -4.37 -7.43
CA VAL A 30 3.33 -5.37 -8.42
C VAL A 30 2.23 -4.79 -9.31
N VAL A 31 1.27 -4.07 -8.72
CA VAL A 31 0.17 -3.43 -9.45
C VAL A 31 0.69 -2.33 -10.38
N ALA A 32 1.63 -1.50 -9.92
CA ALA A 32 2.25 -0.47 -10.73
C ALA A 32 3.06 -1.06 -11.89
N LEU A 33 3.83 -2.12 -11.65
CA LEU A 33 4.58 -2.83 -12.70
C LEU A 33 3.65 -3.50 -13.71
N ALA A 34 2.51 -4.04 -13.27
CA ALA A 34 1.49 -4.56 -14.17
C ALA A 34 0.89 -3.45 -15.06
N GLY A 35 0.59 -2.29 -14.47
CA GLY A 35 0.14 -1.11 -15.22
C GLY A 35 1.18 -0.64 -16.24
N LEU A 36 2.45 -0.58 -15.84
CA LEU A 36 3.56 -0.23 -16.74
C LEU A 36 3.72 -1.26 -17.86
N GLY A 37 3.65 -2.54 -17.54
CA GLY A 37 3.73 -3.63 -18.51
C GLY A 37 2.59 -3.56 -19.53
N LEU A 38 1.36 -3.33 -19.07
CA LEU A 38 0.22 -3.12 -19.97
C LEU A 38 0.40 -1.88 -20.84
N TRP A 39 0.92 -0.79 -20.29
CA TRP A 39 1.18 0.43 -21.07
C TRP A 39 2.21 0.21 -22.18
N LEU A 40 3.24 -0.59 -21.94
CA LEU A 40 4.34 -0.85 -22.88
C LEU A 40 4.03 -1.96 -23.90
N LEU A 41 3.24 -2.96 -23.51
CA LEU A 41 3.08 -4.20 -24.27
C LEU A 41 1.68 -4.38 -24.88
N ALA A 42 0.67 -3.65 -24.41
CA ALA A 42 -0.70 -3.77 -24.92
C ALA A 42 -1.04 -2.67 -25.93
N ASP A 43 -2.10 -2.89 -26.72
CA ASP A 43 -2.62 -1.90 -27.65
C ASP A 43 -3.14 -0.64 -26.93
N PHE A 44 -2.95 0.51 -27.58
CA PHE A 44 -3.32 1.84 -27.06
C PHE A 44 -4.85 2.09 -26.95
N SER A 45 -5.68 1.10 -27.24
CA SER A 45 -7.14 1.19 -27.13
C SER A 45 -7.62 1.26 -25.67
N LEU A 46 -6.80 0.85 -24.70
CA LEU A 46 -7.21 0.69 -23.30
C LEU A 46 -6.36 1.51 -22.30
N LEU A 47 -5.82 2.67 -22.71
CA LEU A 47 -4.87 3.48 -21.92
C LEU A 47 -5.31 3.89 -20.50
N TRP A 48 -6.61 3.95 -20.24
CA TRP A 48 -7.12 4.30 -18.91
C TRP A 48 -6.83 3.21 -17.86
N LEU A 49 -6.80 1.94 -18.26
CA LEU A 49 -6.54 0.81 -17.36
C LEU A 49 -5.10 0.81 -16.83
N PRO A 50 -4.04 0.86 -17.67
CA PRO A 50 -2.67 0.94 -17.17
C PRO A 50 -2.42 2.21 -16.35
N ALA A 51 -3.04 3.35 -16.73
CA ALA A 51 -2.96 4.57 -15.93
C ALA A 51 -3.58 4.39 -14.53
N ALA A 52 -4.76 3.77 -14.45
CA ALA A 52 -5.41 3.47 -13.17
C ALA A 52 -4.58 2.51 -12.31
N LEU A 53 -4.01 1.46 -12.91
CA LEU A 53 -3.14 0.51 -12.21
C LEU A 53 -1.87 1.20 -11.68
N LEU A 54 -1.25 2.06 -12.48
CA LEU A 54 -0.09 2.86 -12.01
C LEU A 54 -0.47 3.75 -10.83
N ALA A 55 -1.58 4.49 -10.93
CA ALA A 55 -2.03 5.38 -9.86
C ALA A 55 -2.37 4.61 -8.57
N VAL A 56 -3.17 3.55 -8.67
CA VAL A 56 -3.56 2.72 -7.52
C VAL A 56 -2.35 2.02 -6.91
N GLY A 57 -1.44 1.48 -7.74
CA GLY A 57 -0.23 0.83 -7.28
C GLY A 57 0.68 1.79 -6.49
N LEU A 58 0.86 3.01 -7.00
CA LEU A 58 1.60 4.07 -6.29
C LEU A 58 0.92 4.47 -4.98
N LEU A 59 -0.40 4.64 -4.99
CA LEU A 59 -1.16 4.97 -3.78
C LEU A 59 -1.01 3.88 -2.72
N LEU A 60 -1.16 2.60 -3.09
CA LEU A 60 -0.97 1.47 -2.16
C LEU A 60 0.46 1.44 -1.62
N ALA A 61 1.45 1.83 -2.41
CA ALA A 61 2.85 1.80 -2.00
C ALA A 61 3.26 2.94 -1.06
N VAL A 62 2.60 4.10 -1.14
CA VAL A 62 3.02 5.32 -0.45
C VAL A 62 2.08 5.71 0.69
N VAL A 63 0.76 5.60 0.49
CA VAL A 63 -0.23 6.09 1.46
C VAL A 63 -0.10 5.43 2.83
N PRO A 64 0.05 4.10 2.97
CA PRO A 64 0.15 3.46 4.29
C PRO A 64 1.34 3.96 5.12
N ASP A 65 2.49 4.17 4.47
CA ASP A 65 3.72 4.66 5.09
C ASP A 65 3.57 6.11 5.57
N LEU A 66 2.93 6.95 4.75
CA LEU A 66 2.59 8.32 5.13
C LEU A 66 1.63 8.36 6.31
N LEU A 67 0.60 7.50 6.32
CA LEU A 67 -0.36 7.45 7.42
C LEU A 67 0.31 7.03 8.73
N LEU A 68 1.16 6.01 8.73
CA LEU A 68 1.93 5.63 9.92
C LEU A 68 2.83 6.78 10.39
N SER A 69 3.58 7.39 9.48
CA SER A 69 4.46 8.52 9.80
C SER A 69 3.69 9.70 10.42
N LEU A 70 2.47 9.97 9.94
CA LEU A 70 1.61 11.03 10.50
C LEU A 70 1.09 10.68 11.89
N VAL A 71 0.76 9.41 12.14
CA VAL A 71 0.35 8.93 13.47
C VAL A 71 1.51 9.04 14.46
N GLU A 72 2.72 8.60 14.07
CA GLU A 72 3.93 8.74 14.88
C GLU A 72 4.24 10.20 15.23
N LEU A 73 4.03 11.13 14.29
CA LEU A 73 4.26 12.56 14.52
C LEU A 73 3.19 13.23 15.40
N ALA A 74 1.97 12.68 15.41
CA ALA A 74 0.85 13.23 16.18
C ALA A 74 0.76 12.70 17.63
N GLY A 75 1.52 11.65 17.95
CA GLY A 75 1.72 11.11 19.30
C GLY A 75 2.70 11.93 20.13
#